data_AF-A0AAP2XR26-F1
#
_entry.id   AF-A0AAP2XR26-F1
#
_cell.length_a   1.000
_cell.length_b   1.000
_cell.length_c   1.000
_cell.angle_alpha   90.00
_cell.angle_beta   90.00
_cell.angle_gamma   90.00
#
_symmetry.space_group_name_H-M   'P 1'
#
loop_
_entity.id
_entity.type
_entity.pdbx_description
1 polymer ?
#
loop_
_entity_poly.entity_id
_entity_poly.type
_entity_poly.pdbx_seq_one_letter_code
_entity_poly.pdbx_strand_id
1 'polypeptide(L)'
;MTSFDKLADYDISRIKLLTDFSYDDALIGVTEDSRAIYDYDKMVKWLIEEEGFEETDAEEWINYNTIRALDYAGSDSPIIMHALA
;
A
#
# COMPACT_ATOMS: atom_id res chain seq x y z
N MET A 1 0.43 14.11 8.25
CA MET A 1 -0.26 13.20 9.19
C MET A 1 0.30 11.85 8.87
N THR A 2 1.02 11.20 9.80
CA THR A 2 1.68 9.94 9.47
C THR A 2 0.61 8.85 9.32
N SER A 3 0.86 7.83 8.51
CA SER A 3 -0.03 6.67 8.35
C SER A 3 -0.41 6.04 9.69
N PHE A 4 0.48 6.09 10.69
CA PHE A 4 0.24 5.64 12.06
C PHE A 4 -0.92 6.33 12.76
N ASP A 5 -1.18 7.61 12.50
CA ASP A 5 -2.31 8.34 13.09
C ASP A 5 -3.66 7.76 12.62
N LYS A 6 -3.71 7.20 11.40
CA LYS A 6 -4.91 6.54 10.84
C LYS A 6 -5.19 5.18 11.46
N LEU A 7 -4.22 4.62 12.19
CA LEU A 7 -4.27 3.27 12.78
C LEU A 7 -4.41 3.29 14.30
N ALA A 8 -4.68 4.45 14.91
CA ALA A 8 -4.65 4.64 16.36
C ALA A 8 -5.57 3.67 17.14
N ASP A 9 -6.64 3.19 16.53
CA ASP A 9 -7.60 2.24 17.13
C ASP A 9 -7.23 0.76 16.90
N TYR A 10 -6.18 0.48 16.12
CA TYR A 10 -5.77 -0.88 15.75
C TYR A 10 -4.45 -1.29 16.43
N ASP A 11 -4.30 -2.58 16.71
CA ASP A 11 -3.02 -3.15 17.14
C ASP A 11 -2.06 -3.23 15.94
N ILE A 12 -1.31 -2.14 15.72
CA ILE A 12 -0.37 -1.97 14.60
C ILE A 12 0.65 -3.11 14.54
N SER A 13 0.97 -3.74 15.68
CA SER A 13 1.92 -4.87 15.72
C SER A 13 1.43 -6.11 14.96
N ARG A 14 0.14 -6.20 14.65
CA ARG A 14 -0.49 -7.29 13.90
C ARG A 14 -0.71 -6.98 12.43
N ILE A 15 -0.46 -5.73 12.02
CA ILE A 15 -0.73 -5.27 10.65
C ILE A 15 0.58 -5.31 9.88
N LYS A 16 0.61 -6.10 8.79
CA LYS A 16 1.69 -6.03 7.82
C LYS A 16 1.52 -4.76 6.98
N LEU A 17 2.50 -3.87 7.04
CA LEU A 17 2.58 -2.67 6.20
C LEU A 17 3.59 -2.90 5.08
N LEU A 18 3.44 -2.15 3.98
CA LEU A 18 4.48 -2.07 2.94
C LEU A 18 5.68 -1.29 3.52
N THR A 19 6.89 -1.84 3.36
CA THR A 19 8.11 -1.27 4.00
C THR A 19 9.16 -0.77 3.02
N ASP A 20 9.10 -1.17 1.74
CA ASP A 20 10.07 -0.74 0.72
C ASP A 20 9.84 0.74 0.38
N PHE A 21 8.59 1.06 0.02
CA PHE A 21 8.03 2.39 0.05
C PHE A 21 6.90 2.43 1.05
N SER A 22 6.82 3.49 1.86
CA SER A 22 5.86 3.56 2.98
C SER A 22 4.42 3.72 2.47
N TYR A 23 4.24 4.44 1.37
CA TYR A 23 2.94 4.75 0.78
C TYR A 23 1.91 5.27 1.80
N ASP A 24 2.37 6.09 2.75
CA ASP A 24 1.56 6.51 3.91
C ASP A 24 0.26 7.22 3.52
N ASP A 25 0.31 7.97 2.42
CA ASP A 25 -0.83 8.68 1.85
C ASP A 25 -1.78 7.75 1.08
N ALA A 26 -1.27 6.64 0.56
CA ALA A 26 -2.07 5.63 -0.12
C ALA A 26 -2.72 4.64 0.85
N LEU A 27 -2.29 4.57 2.12
CA LEU A 27 -2.99 3.80 3.15
C LEU A 27 -4.37 4.42 3.43
N ILE A 28 -5.43 3.69 3.08
CA ILE A 28 -6.82 4.14 3.16
C ILE A 28 -7.67 3.39 4.18
N GLY A 29 -7.17 2.28 4.74
CA GLY A 29 -7.89 1.56 5.78
C GLY A 29 -7.23 0.26 6.21
N VAL A 30 -7.93 -0.45 7.08
CA VAL A 30 -7.58 -1.78 7.58
C VAL A 30 -8.85 -2.61 7.64
N THR A 31 -8.75 -3.88 7.26
CA THR A 31 -9.86 -4.84 7.38
C THR A 31 -10.04 -5.30 8.85
N GLU A 32 -11.20 -5.87 9.17
CA GLU A 32 -11.45 -6.47 10.49
C GLU A 32 -10.44 -7.58 10.86
N ASP A 33 -9.88 -8.27 9.87
CA ASP A 33 -8.81 -9.28 10.05
C ASP A 33 -7.39 -8.69 10.02
N SER A 34 -7.25 -7.36 10.21
CA SER A 34 -5.97 -6.64 10.38
C SER A 34 -5.07 -6.59 9.14
N ARG A 35 -5.65 -6.55 7.94
CA ARG A 35 -4.89 -6.36 6.68
C ARG A 35 -4.94 -4.91 6.25
N ALA A 36 -3.78 -4.33 5.98
CA ALA A 36 -3.69 -2.96 5.46
C ALA A 36 -4.28 -2.85 4.05
N ILE A 37 -4.99 -1.75 3.77
CA ILE A 37 -5.59 -1.47 2.46
C ILE A 37 -4.94 -0.22 1.88
N TYR A 38 -4.30 -0.38 0.72
CA TYR A 38 -3.69 0.70 -0.04
C TYR A 38 -4.48 0.98 -1.32
N ASP A 39 -4.58 2.25 -1.67
CA ASP A 39 -5.18 2.72 -2.92
C ASP A 39 -4.12 2.73 -4.05
N TYR A 40 -4.38 1.99 -5.14
CA TYR A 40 -3.44 1.82 -6.24
C TYR A 40 -3.05 3.15 -6.89
N ASP A 41 -4.02 4.00 -7.19
CA ASP A 41 -3.79 5.27 -7.89
C ASP A 41 -2.97 6.22 -7.03
N LYS A 42 -3.20 6.22 -5.71
CA LYS A 42 -2.37 6.98 -4.77
C LYS A 42 -0.95 6.42 -4.65
N MET A 43 -0.75 5.12 -4.75
CA MET A 43 0.60 4.53 -4.78
C MET A 43 1.36 4.97 -6.03
N VAL A 44 0.72 4.91 -7.21
CA VAL A 44 1.30 5.40 -8.48
C VAL A 44 1.66 6.88 -8.34
N LYS A 45 0.73 7.70 -7.88
CA LYS A 45 0.94 9.13 -7.66
C LYS A 45 2.12 9.39 -6.71
N TRP A 46 2.23 8.62 -5.63
CA TRP A 46 3.32 8.76 -4.66
C TRP A 46 4.68 8.46 -5.31
N LEU A 47 4.81 7.42 -6.13
CA LEU A 47 6.07 7.11 -6.85
C LEU A 47 6.46 8.21 -7.83
N ILE A 48 5.48 8.83 -8.49
CA ILE A 48 5.74 9.96 -9.40
C ILE A 48 6.23 11.17 -8.60
N GLU A 49 5.54 11.52 -7.50
CA GLU A 49 5.81 12.75 -6.75
C GLU A 49 7.08 12.66 -5.87
N GLU A 50 7.31 11.53 -5.20
CA GLU A 50 8.38 11.38 -4.22
C GLU A 50 9.64 10.73 -4.78
N GLU A 51 9.49 9.79 -5.72
CA GLU A 51 10.62 9.05 -6.31
C GLU A 51 10.94 9.48 -7.75
N GLY A 52 10.09 10.32 -8.36
CA GLY A 52 10.31 10.88 -9.70
C GLY A 52 10.14 9.88 -10.83
N PHE A 53 9.32 8.84 -10.63
CA PHE A 53 9.05 7.83 -11.65
C PHE A 53 8.15 8.42 -12.76
N GLU A 54 8.32 7.94 -13.98
CA GLU A 54 7.28 8.10 -15.00
C GLU A 54 6.07 7.22 -14.66
N GLU A 55 4.86 7.62 -15.07
CA GLU A 55 3.61 6.93 -14.71
C GLU A 55 3.65 5.43 -15.05
N THR A 56 4.09 5.09 -16.26
CA THR A 56 4.20 3.68 -16.70
C THR A 56 5.21 2.89 -15.87
N ASP A 57 6.33 3.52 -15.48
CA ASP A 57 7.36 2.86 -14.69
C ASP A 57 6.88 2.65 -13.24
N ALA A 58 6.10 3.58 -12.70
CA ALA A 58 5.45 3.45 -11.40
C ALA A 58 4.43 2.30 -11.37
N GLU A 59 3.57 2.22 -12.39
CA GLU A 59 2.62 1.12 -12.54
C GLU A 59 3.34 -0.24 -12.65
N GLU A 60 4.36 -0.33 -13.50
CA GLU A 60 5.18 -1.53 -13.66
C GLU A 60 5.85 -1.90 -12.34
N TRP A 61 6.46 -0.94 -11.64
CA TRP A 61 7.09 -1.18 -10.35
C TRP A 61 6.12 -1.80 -9.35
N ILE A 62 4.91 -1.23 -9.20
CA ILE A 62 3.89 -1.76 -8.29
C ILE A 62 3.47 -3.16 -8.71
N ASN A 63 3.24 -3.39 -10.01
CA ASN A 63 2.82 -4.69 -10.52
C ASN A 63 3.88 -5.79 -10.30
N TYR A 64 5.15 -5.48 -10.54
CA TYR A 64 6.22 -6.47 -10.51
C TYR A 64 6.84 -6.66 -9.13
N ASN A 65 7.01 -5.59 -8.35
CA ASN A 65 7.71 -5.64 -7.06
C ASN A 65 6.75 -5.65 -5.87
N THR A 66 5.57 -5.02 -5.99
CA THR A 66 4.62 -4.98 -4.88
C THR A 66 3.57 -6.09 -4.99
N ILE A 67 2.72 -6.07 -6.01
CA ILE A 67 1.57 -7.00 -6.12
C ILE A 67 2.04 -8.46 -6.17
N ARG A 68 3.06 -8.77 -6.97
CA ARG A 68 3.63 -10.14 -7.00
C ARG A 68 4.25 -10.56 -5.67
N ALA A 69 4.80 -9.62 -4.89
CA ALA A 69 5.37 -9.95 -3.59
C ALA A 69 4.30 -10.34 -2.56
N LEU A 70 3.06 -9.87 -2.72
CA LEU A 70 1.95 -10.17 -1.80
C LEU A 70 1.61 -11.66 -1.75
N ASP A 71 1.79 -12.39 -2.86
CA ASP A 71 1.56 -13.85 -2.91
C ASP A 71 2.50 -14.62 -1.96
N TYR A 72 3.67 -14.05 -1.68
CA TYR A 72 4.65 -14.62 -0.75
C TYR A 72 4.47 -14.13 0.69
N ALA A 73 3.68 -13.06 0.90
CA ALA A 73 3.49 -12.45 2.21
C ALA A 73 2.48 -13.20 3.11
N GLY A 74 1.71 -14.14 2.56
CA GLY A 74 0.76 -14.97 3.28
C GLY A 74 -0.68 -14.44 3.22
N SER A 75 -1.59 -15.10 3.94
CA SER A 75 -3.04 -14.77 3.94
C SER A 75 -3.36 -13.42 4.59
N ASP A 76 -2.46 -12.92 5.42
CA ASP A 76 -2.50 -11.61 6.09
C ASP A 76 -1.78 -10.52 5.28
N SER A 77 -1.52 -10.77 3.99
CA SER A 77 -0.91 -9.80 3.09
C SER A 77 -1.76 -8.52 2.93
N PRO A 78 -1.13 -7.35 2.75
CA PRO A 78 -1.83 -6.13 2.38
C PRO A 78 -2.74 -6.32 1.16
N ILE A 79 -3.79 -5.52 1.09
CA ILE A 79 -4.71 -5.44 -0.04
C ILE A 79 -4.41 -4.18 -0.83
N ILE A 80 -4.22 -4.32 -2.14
CA ILE A 80 -4.14 -3.19 -3.05
C ILE A 80 -5.49 -3.05 -3.74
N MET A 81 -6.15 -1.93 -3.51
CA MET A 81 -7.46 -1.61 -4.05
C MET A 81 -7.29 -0.69 -5.25
N HIS A 82 -7.73 -1.16 -6.41
CA HIS A 82 -7.84 -0.36 -7.63
C HIS A 82 -9.34 -0.13 -7.90
N ALA A 83 -9.79 1.12 -7.81
CA ALA A 83 -11.18 1.46 -8.07
C ALA A 83 -11.47 1.39 -9.57
N LEU A 84 -12.55 0.71 -9.97
CA LEU A 84 -13.05 0.80 -11.34
C LEU A 84 -13.91 2.05 -11.45
N ALA A 85 -13.61 2.90 -12.44
CA ALA A 85 -14.37 4.11 -12.75
C ALA A 85 -15.82 3.82 -13.17
#